data_AF-A0A7W7TXA5-F1
#
_entry.id   AF-A0A7W7TXA5-F1
#
_cell.length_a   1.000
_cell.length_b   1.000
_cell.length_c   1.000
_cell.angle_alpha   90.00
_cell.angle_beta   90.00
_cell.angle_gamma   90.00
#
_symmetry.space_group_name_H-M   'P 1'
#
loop_
_entity.id
_entity.type
_entity.pdbx_description
1 polymer ?
#
loop_
_entity_poly.entity_id
_entity_poly.type
_entity_poly.pdbx_seq_one_letter_code
_entity_poly.pdbx_strand_id
1 'polypeptide(L)' 'MIVLTFALVGDIVAPTERGRYQGMFGSVYGVASIIGPLLGGVFTDRPGLDRLVR' A
#
# COMPACT_ATOMS: atom_id res chain seq x y z
N MET A 1 -7.37 -11.63 0.87
CA MET A 1 -6.02 -11.54 1.47
C MET A 1 -5.98 -10.67 2.74
N ILE A 2 -6.85 -9.67 2.89
CA ILE A 2 -6.91 -8.83 4.10
C ILE A 2 -7.41 -9.58 5.35
N VAL A 3 -8.48 -10.39 5.24
CA VAL A 3 -9.09 -11.06 6.40
C VAL A 3 -8.17 -12.10 7.06
N LEU A 4 -7.50 -12.94 6.26
CA LEU A 4 -6.58 -13.96 6.77
C LEU A 4 -5.39 -13.33 7.51
N THR A 5 -4.89 -12.20 7.01
CA THR A 5 -3.79 -11.47 7.64
C THR A 5 -4.18 -10.98 9.04
N PHE A 6 -5.38 -10.39 9.18
CA PHE A 6 -5.87 -9.94 10.48
C PHE A 6 -6.24 -11.08 11.42
N ALA A 7 -6.72 -12.21 10.89
CA ALA A 7 -6.96 -13.42 11.68
C ALA A 7 -5.67 -13.93 12.30
N LEU A 8 -4.60 -14.06 11.49
CA LEU A 8 -3.30 -14.55 11.96
C LEU A 8 -2.70 -13.61 13.01
N VAL A 9 -2.76 -12.30 12.80
CA VAL A 9 -2.33 -11.29 13.78
C VAL A 9 -3.11 -11.42 15.09
N GLY A 10 -4.41 -11.74 15.02
CA GLY A 10 -5.23 -12.02 16.19
C GLY A 10 -4.74 -13.20 17.03
N ASP A 11 -4.18 -14.22 16.38
CA ASP A 11 -3.69 -15.43 17.04
C ASP A 11 -2.34 -15.23 17.75
N ILE A 12 -1.49 -14.30 17.26
CA ILE A 12 -0.14 -14.07 17.79
C ILE A 12 0.02 -12.80 18.63
N VAL A 13 -0.89 -11.83 18.52
CA VAL A 13 -0.78 -10.52 19.19
C VAL A 13 -1.78 -10.37 20.34
N ALA A 14 -1.28 -9.90 21.49
CA ALA A 14 -2.08 -9.59 22.67
C ALA A 14 -3.19 -8.55 22.37
N PRO A 15 -4.39 -8.65 22.97
CA PRO A 15 -5.55 -7.82 22.63
C PRO A 15 -5.30 -6.30 22.67
N THR A 16 -4.47 -5.85 23.61
CA THR A 16 -4.13 -4.44 23.83
C THR A 16 -3.25 -3.86 22.73
N GLU A 17 -2.45 -4.69 22.05
CA GLU A 17 -1.54 -4.24 20.99
C GLU A 17 -2.21 -4.23 19.61
N ARG A 18 -3.35 -4.92 19.44
CA ARG A 18 -4.04 -5.07 18.14
C ARG A 18 -4.39 -3.73 17.51
N GLY A 19 -4.73 -2.71 18.31
CA GLY A 19 -5.00 -1.35 17.83
C GLY A 19 -3.77 -0.69 17.16
N ARG A 20 -2.57 -0.93 17.70
CA ARG A 20 -1.31 -0.46 17.11
C ARG A 20 -1.04 -1.14 15.76
N TYR A 21 -1.30 -2.45 15.65
CA TYR A 21 -1.14 -3.17 14.38
C TYR A 21 -2.15 -2.68 13.33
N GLN A 22 -3.41 -2.46 13.70
CA GLN A 22 -4.40 -1.90 12.77
C GLN A 22 -4.01 -0.50 12.29
N GLY A 23 -3.51 0.37 13.17
CA GLY A 23 -2.99 1.68 12.78
C GLY A 23 -1.79 1.59 11.85
N MET A 24 -0.87 0.65 12.10
CA MET A 24 0.29 0.40 11.23
C MET A 24 -0.14 -0.03 9.83
N PHE A 25 -1.03 -1.03 9.72
CA PHE A 25 -1.55 -1.46 8.42
C PHE A 25 -2.31 -0.34 7.69
N GLY A 26 -3.08 0.48 8.42
CA GLY A 26 -3.74 1.67 7.86
C GLY A 26 -2.74 2.71 7.32
N SER A 27 -1.64 2.95 8.03
CA SER A 27 -0.60 3.89 7.59
C SER A 27 0.11 3.41 6.32
N VAL A 28 0.43 2.11 6.24
CA VAL A 28 1.05 1.50 5.06
C VAL A 28 0.10 1.61 3.85
N TYR A 29 -1.18 1.31 4.06
CA TYR A 29 -2.19 1.45 3.01
C TYR A 29 -2.26 2.89 2.49
N GLY A 30 -2.38 3.88 3.38
CA GLY A 30 -2.46 5.29 2.99
C GLY A 30 -1.22 5.76 2.23
N VAL A 31 -0.03 5.41 2.69
CA VAL A 31 1.23 5.76 2.01
C VAL A 31 1.32 5.10 0.63
N ALA A 32 1.01 3.81 0.54
CA ALA A 32 1.02 3.09 -0.74
C ALA A 32 0.00 3.65 -1.74
N SER A 33 -1.19 4.08 -1.28
CA SER A 33 -2.20 4.71 -2.12
C SER A 33 -1.77 6.06 -2.71
N ILE A 34 -0.77 6.72 -2.14
CA ILE A 34 -0.21 7.97 -2.66
C ILE A 34 0.98 7.68 -3.56
N ILE A 35 1.92 6.84 -3.09
CA ILE A 35 3.15 6.51 -3.83
C ILE A 35 2.84 5.75 -5.13
N GLY A 36 1.87 4.84 -5.12
CA GLY A 36 1.49 4.04 -6.28
C GLY A 36 1.08 4.90 -7.49
N PRO A 37 0.07 5.79 -7.35
CA PRO A 37 -0.32 6.70 -8.42
C PRO A 37 0.79 7.68 -8.82
N LEU A 38 1.58 8.19 -7.87
CA LEU A 38 2.68 9.11 -8.20
C LEU A 38 3.75 8.41 -9.05
N LEU A 39 4.14 7.20 -8.68
CA LEU A 39 5.09 6.41 -9.47
C LEU A 39 4.49 6.05 -10.83
N GLY A 40 3.24 5.57 -10.87
CA GLY A 40 2.53 5.26 -12.12
C GLY A 40 2.43 6.46 -13.06
N GLY A 41 2.16 7.65 -12.51
CA GLY A 41 2.17 8.92 -13.22
C GLY A 41 3.55 9.23 -13.80
N VAL A 42 4.61 9.17 -13.01
CA VAL A 42 5.99 9.38 -13.48
C VAL A 42 6.41 8.40 -14.58
N PHE A 43 5.98 7.14 -14.51
CA PHE A 43 6.25 6.16 -15.56
C PHE A 43 5.45 6.41 -16.85
N THR A 44 4.23 6.94 -16.72
CA THR A 44 3.31 7.20 -17.84
C THR A 44 3.60 8.55 -18.51
N ASP A 45 3.90 9.59 -17.73
CA ASP A 45 4.12 10.97 -18.17
C ASP A 45 5.48 11.20 -18.85
N ARG A 46 6.31 10.16 -19.03
CA ARG A 46 7.59 10.29 -19.73
C ARG A 46 7.34 10.80 -21.17
N PRO A 47 7.67 12.07 -21.49
CA PRO A 47 7.42 12.68 -22.79
C PRO A 47 8.51 12.32 -23.82
N GLY A 48 9.10 11.12 -23.68
CA GLY A 48 10.07 10.55 -24.62
C GLY A 48 9.67 9.20 -25.19
N LEU A 49 8.66 8.52 -24.62
CA LEU A 49 8.13 7.28 -25.17
C LEU A 49 7.04 7.54 -26.23
N ASP A 50 6.34 8.67 -26.10
CA ASP A 50 5.37 9.23 -27.04
C ASP A 50 5.98 9.58 -28.43
N ARG A 51 7.28 9.92 -28.48
CA ARG A 51 8.02 10.20 -29.73
C ARG A 51 8.57 8.97 -30.45
N LEU A 52 8.61 7.81 -29.79
CA LEU A 52 9.13 6.55 -30.36
C LEU A 52 8.02 5.59 -30.84
N VAL A 53 6.77 5.86 -30.47
CA VAL A 53 5.59 5.05 -30.82
C VAL A 53 4.68 5.75 -31.86
N ARG A 54 5.01 6.99 -32.24
CA ARG A 54 4.46 7.69 -33.43
C ARG A 54 5.48 7.64 -34.56
#